data_AF-A0A2S5LMZ8-F1
#
_entry.id   AF-A0A2S5LMZ8-F1
#
_cell.length_a   1.000
_cell.length_b   1.000
_cell.length_c   1.000
_cell.angle_alpha   90.00
_cell.angle_beta   90.00
_cell.angle_gamma   90.00
#
_symmetry.space_group_name_H-M   'P 1'
#
loop_
_entity.id
_entity.type
_entity.pdbx_description
1 polymer ?
#
loop_
_entity_poly.entity_id
_entity_poly.type
_entity_poly.pdbx_seq_one_letter_code
_entity_poly.pdbx_strand_id
1 'polypeptide(L)'
;LKARAAAAASGFPAFADDSGLCVDALDGAPGVYSARWAGEDRDFKAACNRVERELEARGAKPPYRAHFACALAVVWPDGHIEQFEGRVNGVLVFPPKGEKGFGYDPIFRPDGLDKTFGEMMSAEKHALPGDGSQALSHRARAFQALAKACLD
;
A
#
# COMPACT_ATOMS: atom_id res chain seq x y z
N LEU A 1 -15.08 -1.74 7.93
CA LEU A 1 -15.18 -2.71 9.04
C LEU A 1 -14.33 -2.29 10.25
N LYS A 2 -13.01 -2.18 10.11
CA LYS A 2 -12.07 -1.84 11.20
C LYS A 2 -12.42 -0.53 11.93
N ALA A 3 -12.56 0.58 11.20
CA ALA A 3 -12.90 1.89 11.78
C ALA A 3 -14.24 1.88 12.53
N ARG A 4 -15.28 1.24 11.97
CA ARG A 4 -16.58 1.09 12.64
C ARG A 4 -16.47 0.34 13.97
N ALA A 5 -15.72 -0.76 14.00
CA ALA A 5 -15.51 -1.53 15.22
C ALA A 5 -14.77 -0.70 16.29
N ALA A 6 -13.74 0.05 15.88
CA ALA A 6 -13.00 0.92 16.79
C ALA A 6 -13.84 2.10 17.31
N ALA A 7 -14.66 2.74 16.46
CA ALA A 7 -15.54 3.83 16.86
C ALA A 7 -16.63 3.33 17.83
N ALA A 8 -17.25 2.18 17.52
CA ALA A 8 -18.28 1.58 18.37
C ALA A 8 -17.73 1.16 19.74
N ALA A 9 -16.52 0.60 19.79
CA ALA A 9 -15.90 0.15 21.03
C ALA A 9 -15.39 1.32 21.90
N SER A 10 -14.91 2.39 21.27
CA SER A 10 -14.26 3.50 21.99
C SER A 10 -15.22 4.66 22.33
N GLY A 11 -16.29 4.85 21.57
CA GLY A 11 -17.15 6.03 21.66
C GLY A 11 -16.54 7.30 21.06
N PHE A 12 -15.40 7.18 20.35
CA PHE A 12 -14.71 8.31 19.70
C PHE A 12 -14.66 8.12 18.17
N PRO A 13 -14.42 9.20 17.39
CA PRO A 13 -14.08 9.06 15.99
C PRO A 13 -12.84 8.17 15.83
N ALA A 14 -12.90 7.22 14.89
CA ALA A 14 -11.82 6.29 14.63
C ALA A 14 -11.55 6.19 13.14
N PHE A 15 -10.26 6.15 12.77
CA PHE A 15 -9.83 5.84 11.42
C PHE A 15 -9.16 4.48 11.33
N ALA A 16 -9.21 3.86 10.15
CA ALA A 16 -8.47 2.64 9.85
C ALA A 16 -8.08 2.59 8.37
N ASP A 17 -6.87 2.12 8.08
CA ASP A 17 -6.40 1.84 6.72
C ASP A 17 -6.49 0.35 6.41
N ASP A 18 -6.66 -0.03 5.14
CA ASP A 18 -6.46 -1.37 4.60
C ASP A 18 -5.66 -1.26 3.31
N SER A 19 -4.46 -1.84 3.29
CA SER A 19 -3.49 -1.63 2.23
C SER A 19 -2.98 -2.95 1.66
N GLY A 20 -2.65 -2.97 0.37
CA GLY A 20 -2.14 -4.16 -0.30
C GLY A 20 -1.42 -3.87 -1.62
N LEU A 21 -0.60 -4.84 -2.04
CA LEU A 21 0.00 -4.90 -3.37
C LEU A 21 -0.94 -5.65 -4.32
N CYS A 22 -1.24 -5.07 -5.46
CA CYS A 22 -2.03 -5.68 -6.52
C CYS A 22 -1.15 -5.84 -7.76
N VAL A 23 -0.98 -7.07 -8.24
CA VAL A 23 -0.15 -7.39 -9.41
C VAL A 23 -1.05 -7.75 -10.58
N ASP A 24 -0.95 -7.01 -11.68
CA ASP A 24 -1.90 -7.10 -12.79
C ASP A 24 -1.86 -8.49 -13.45
N ALA A 25 -0.66 -9.04 -13.65
CA ALA A 25 -0.48 -10.38 -14.22
C ALA A 25 -0.93 -11.53 -13.29
N LEU A 26 -1.18 -11.23 -12.01
CA LEU A 26 -1.73 -12.17 -11.02
C LEU A 26 -3.19 -11.87 -10.70
N ASP A 27 -3.93 -11.21 -11.61
CA ASP A 27 -5.34 -10.82 -11.44
C ASP A 27 -5.59 -9.96 -10.20
N GLY A 28 -4.63 -9.11 -9.84
CA GLY A 28 -4.69 -8.26 -8.65
C GLY A 28 -4.22 -8.95 -7.35
N ALA A 29 -3.81 -10.21 -7.38
CA ALA A 29 -3.18 -10.84 -6.23
C ALA A 29 -1.80 -10.20 -5.92
N PRO A 30 -1.35 -10.17 -4.65
CA PRO A 30 -2.03 -10.71 -3.46
C PRO A 30 -3.21 -9.87 -2.94
N GLY A 31 -3.33 -8.60 -3.32
CA GLY A 31 -4.46 -7.72 -2.99
C GLY A 31 -4.70 -7.61 -1.48
N VAL A 32 -5.95 -7.76 -1.05
CA VAL A 32 -6.35 -7.75 0.38
C VAL A 32 -5.67 -8.86 1.21
N TYR A 33 -5.12 -9.89 0.56
CA TYR A 33 -4.38 -10.96 1.23
C TYR A 33 -2.89 -10.68 1.36
N SER A 34 -2.42 -9.47 0.98
CA SER A 34 -1.00 -9.06 0.99
C SER A 34 -0.23 -9.47 2.24
N ALA A 35 -0.79 -9.23 3.44
CA ALA A 35 -0.13 -9.62 4.69
C ALA A 35 -0.15 -11.13 4.94
N ARG A 36 -1.24 -11.81 4.58
CA ARG A 36 -1.40 -13.27 4.76
C ARG A 36 -0.61 -14.08 3.75
N TRP A 37 -0.29 -13.48 2.61
CA TRP A 37 0.53 -14.09 1.57
C TRP A 37 1.96 -14.36 2.06
N ALA A 38 2.40 -13.62 3.07
CA ALA A 38 3.66 -13.84 3.79
C ALA A 38 3.57 -14.94 4.88
N GLY A 39 2.45 -15.66 4.96
CA GLY A 39 2.23 -16.69 5.98
C GLY A 39 2.00 -16.11 7.38
N GLU A 40 1.87 -17.00 8.37
CA GLU A 40 1.65 -16.63 9.77
C GLU A 40 2.84 -15.86 10.35
N ASP A 41 4.06 -16.26 9.99
CA ASP A 41 5.31 -15.63 10.42
C ASP A 41 5.58 -14.28 9.75
N ARG A 42 4.75 -13.87 8.78
CA ARG A 42 4.92 -12.65 7.98
C ARG A 42 6.30 -12.57 7.31
N ASP A 43 6.78 -13.70 6.77
CA ASP A 43 8.01 -13.74 5.99
C ASP A 43 7.79 -13.10 4.61
N PHE A 44 8.06 -11.80 4.54
CA PHE A 44 7.91 -11.05 3.30
C PHE A 44 9.00 -11.35 2.27
N LYS A 45 10.12 -11.94 2.66
CA LYS A 45 11.11 -12.44 1.69
C LYS A 45 10.53 -13.64 0.95
N ALA A 46 9.94 -14.59 1.69
CA ALA A 46 9.21 -15.70 1.08
C ALA A 46 8.00 -15.22 0.25
N ALA A 47 7.29 -14.19 0.72
CA ALA A 47 6.17 -13.58 -0.03
C ALA A 47 6.63 -12.98 -1.37
N CYS A 48 7.72 -12.19 -1.38
CA CYS A 48 8.29 -11.62 -2.60
C CYS A 48 8.73 -12.71 -3.58
N ASN A 49 9.43 -13.74 -3.10
CA ASN A 49 9.85 -14.89 -3.92
C ASN A 49 8.66 -15.65 -4.49
N ARG A 50 7.56 -15.75 -3.73
CA ARG A 50 6.32 -16.35 -4.20
C ARG A 50 5.68 -15.54 -5.33
N VAL A 51 5.66 -14.22 -5.24
CA VAL A 51 5.19 -13.35 -6.33
C VAL A 51 6.00 -13.58 -7.60
N GLU A 52 7.33 -13.62 -7.50
CA GLU A 52 8.22 -13.90 -8.64
C GLU A 52 7.90 -15.26 -9.29
N ARG A 53 7.85 -16.33 -8.48
CA ARG A 53 7.54 -17.68 -8.95
C ARG A 53 6.17 -17.78 -9.62
N GLU A 54 5.15 -17.12 -9.08
CA GLU A 54 3.81 -17.16 -9.67
C GLU A 54 3.74 -16.38 -11.00
N LEU A 55 4.50 -15.28 -11.13
CA LEU A 55 4.65 -14.57 -12.41
C LEU A 55 5.32 -15.48 -13.46
N GLU A 56 6.38 -16.18 -13.09
CA GLU A 56 7.07 -17.14 -13.95
C GLU A 56 6.16 -18.29 -14.37
N ALA A 57 5.40 -18.86 -13.42
CA ALA A 57 4.46 -19.95 -13.69
C ALA A 57 3.33 -19.54 -14.65
N ARG A 58 2.93 -18.26 -14.63
CA ARG A 58 1.97 -17.69 -15.59
C ARG A 58 2.60 -17.30 -16.94
N GLY A 59 3.91 -17.45 -17.09
CA GLY A 59 4.63 -17.00 -18.29
C GLY A 59 4.58 -15.49 -18.49
N ALA A 60 4.31 -14.72 -17.43
CA ALA A 60 4.24 -13.26 -17.49
C ALA A 60 5.59 -12.67 -17.95
N LYS A 61 5.54 -11.54 -18.66
CA LYS A 61 6.74 -10.85 -19.16
C LYS A 61 6.81 -9.44 -18.59
N PRO A 62 8.03 -8.91 -18.34
CA PRO A 62 8.19 -7.55 -17.88
C PRO A 62 7.74 -6.54 -18.97
N PRO A 63 7.29 -5.33 -18.59
CA PRO A 63 7.21 -4.83 -17.21
C PRO A 63 6.06 -5.47 -16.42
N TYR A 64 6.37 -6.00 -15.23
CA TYR A 64 5.37 -6.60 -14.32
C TYR A 64 4.59 -5.49 -13.63
N ARG A 65 3.48 -5.06 -14.25
CA ARG A 65 2.66 -3.97 -13.72
C ARG A 65 2.02 -4.33 -12.40
N ALA A 66 2.12 -3.41 -11.45
CA ALA A 66 1.55 -3.55 -10.13
C ALA A 66 1.23 -2.17 -9.54
N HIS A 67 0.43 -2.16 -8.49
CA HIS A 67 0.19 -0.97 -7.71
C HIS A 67 0.01 -1.31 -6.24
N PHE A 68 0.41 -0.39 -5.37
CA PHE A 68 -0.08 -0.40 -4.00
C PHE A 68 -1.37 0.41 -3.93
N ALA A 69 -2.35 -0.10 -3.17
CA ALA A 69 -3.58 0.60 -2.82
C ALA A 69 -3.70 0.73 -1.29
N CYS A 70 -4.33 1.81 -0.83
CA CYS A 70 -4.72 2.08 0.55
C CYS A 70 -6.17 2.55 0.53
N ALA A 71 -7.07 1.81 1.17
CA ALA A 71 -8.39 2.30 1.53
C ALA A 71 -8.36 2.81 2.97
N LEU A 72 -8.68 4.08 3.19
CA LEU A 72 -8.73 4.73 4.48
C LEU A 72 -10.17 5.13 4.79
N ALA A 73 -10.66 4.78 5.97
CA ALA A 73 -11.99 5.17 6.42
C ALA A 73 -11.90 5.88 7.76
N VAL A 74 -12.69 6.94 7.94
CA VAL A 74 -12.93 7.62 9.21
C VAL A 74 -14.39 7.44 9.57
N VAL A 75 -14.67 7.03 10.81
CA VAL A 75 -16.03 6.76 11.28
C VAL A 75 -16.25 7.49 12.60
N TRP A 76 -17.36 8.22 12.70
CA TRP A 76 -17.80 8.90 13.91
C TRP A 76 -18.81 8.05 14.69
N PRO A 77 -18.97 8.29 16.01
CA PRO A 77 -19.93 7.56 16.85
C PRO A 77 -21.39 7.73 16.42
N ASP A 78 -21.73 8.84 15.74
CA ASP A 78 -23.05 9.11 15.18
C ASP A 78 -23.35 8.34 13.87
N GLY A 79 -22.37 7.59 13.37
CA GLY A 79 -22.48 6.81 12.14
C GLY A 79 -22.07 7.55 10.87
N HIS A 80 -21.61 8.81 10.95
CA HIS A 80 -21.00 9.51 9.82
C HIS A 80 -19.69 8.83 9.40
N ILE A 81 -19.42 8.80 8.08
CA ILE A 81 -18.29 8.07 7.50
C ILE A 81 -17.72 8.82 6.32
N GLU A 82 -16.40 8.98 6.36
CA GLU A 82 -15.61 9.45 5.23
C GLU A 82 -14.67 8.33 4.76
N GLN A 83 -14.49 8.23 3.44
CA GLN A 83 -13.68 7.20 2.80
C GLN A 83 -12.75 7.81 1.76
N PHE A 84 -11.49 7.40 1.81
CA PHE A 84 -10.44 7.89 0.93
C PHE A 84 -9.66 6.71 0.36
N GLU A 85 -9.22 6.85 -0.88
CA GLU A 85 -8.34 5.88 -1.52
C GLU A 85 -7.05 6.57 -1.94
N GLY A 86 -5.92 5.91 -1.68
CA GLY A 86 -4.64 6.28 -2.23
C GLY A 86 -4.07 5.10 -3.02
N ARG A 87 -3.61 5.37 -4.23
CA ARG A 87 -2.98 4.37 -5.11
C ARG A 87 -1.66 4.90 -5.64
N VAL A 88 -0.65 4.05 -5.69
CA VAL A 88 0.62 4.34 -6.40
C VAL A 88 0.91 3.22 -7.38
N ASN A 89 1.05 3.58 -8.67
CA ASN A 89 1.38 2.66 -9.74
C ASN A 89 2.90 2.47 -9.85
N GLY A 90 3.30 1.32 -10.38
CA GLY A 90 4.69 1.02 -10.61
C GLY A 90 4.86 -0.31 -11.33
N VAL A 91 6.05 -0.86 -11.15
CA VAL A 91 6.44 -2.18 -11.66
C VAL A 91 7.12 -2.99 -10.57
N LEU A 92 7.00 -4.31 -10.67
CA LEU A 92 7.83 -5.21 -9.88
C LEU A 92 9.20 -5.37 -10.53
N VAL A 93 10.24 -5.36 -9.70
CA VAL A 93 11.62 -5.57 -10.08
C VAL A 93 12.21 -6.72 -9.27
N PHE A 94 12.99 -7.56 -9.95
CA PHE A 94 13.72 -8.68 -9.36
C PHE A 94 15.17 -8.65 -9.85
N PRO A 95 16.16 -9.06 -9.03
CA PRO A 95 16.02 -9.43 -7.63
C PRO A 95 15.61 -8.23 -6.74
N PRO A 96 15.08 -8.47 -5.52
CA PRO A 96 14.70 -7.41 -4.59
C PRO A 96 15.87 -6.44 -4.30
N LYS A 97 15.58 -5.14 -4.14
CA LYS A 97 16.57 -4.09 -3.87
C LYS A 97 16.22 -3.31 -2.62
N GLY A 98 17.25 -3.02 -1.82
CA GLY A 98 17.13 -2.24 -0.59
C GLY A 98 16.59 -3.03 0.60
N GLU A 99 16.93 -2.53 1.79
CA GLU A 99 16.63 -3.17 3.09
C GLU A 99 15.75 -2.28 3.98
N LYS A 100 15.31 -1.13 3.47
CA LYS A 100 14.43 -0.19 4.17
C LYS A 100 12.97 -0.52 3.88
N GLY A 101 12.06 0.16 4.59
CA GLY A 101 10.64 -0.06 4.42
C GLY A 101 10.20 -1.43 4.97
N PHE A 102 9.14 -1.99 4.39
CA PHE A 102 8.60 -3.27 4.81
C PHE A 102 7.79 -3.94 3.69
N GLY A 103 7.43 -5.21 3.89
CA GLY A 103 6.52 -5.88 2.98
C GLY A 103 7.12 -6.10 1.59
N TYR A 104 6.41 -5.68 0.56
CA TYR A 104 6.83 -5.80 -0.84
C TYR A 104 7.64 -4.60 -1.35
N ASP A 105 8.02 -3.68 -0.46
CA ASP A 105 8.81 -2.50 -0.81
C ASP A 105 10.07 -2.80 -1.62
N PRO A 106 10.87 -3.86 -1.30
CA PRO A 106 12.09 -4.16 -2.03
C PRO A 106 11.88 -4.61 -3.48
N ILE A 107 10.68 -5.07 -3.84
CA ILE A 107 10.37 -5.47 -5.22
C ILE A 107 9.53 -4.44 -5.95
N PHE A 108 9.01 -3.41 -5.28
CA PHE A 108 8.12 -2.43 -5.91
C PHE A 108 8.87 -1.14 -6.27
N ARG A 109 8.96 -0.85 -7.56
CA ARG A 109 9.47 0.42 -8.07
C ARG A 109 8.32 1.29 -8.58
N PRO A 110 7.99 2.42 -7.91
CA PRO A 110 6.93 3.31 -8.37
C PRO A 110 7.28 3.94 -9.73
N ASP A 111 6.25 4.28 -10.51
CA ASP A 111 6.43 4.96 -11.79
C ASP A 111 7.15 6.31 -11.61
N GLY A 112 8.03 6.64 -12.55
CA GLY A 112 8.79 7.90 -12.55
C GLY A 112 10.01 7.92 -11.62
N LEU A 113 10.31 6.84 -10.90
CA LEU A 113 11.50 6.71 -10.06
C LEU A 113 12.35 5.50 -10.43
N ASP A 114 13.66 5.59 -10.19
CA ASP A 114 14.63 4.52 -10.47
C ASP A 114 14.89 3.59 -9.28
N LYS A 115 14.39 3.97 -8.09
CA LYS A 115 14.57 3.26 -6.83
C LYS A 115 13.29 2.55 -6.42
N THR A 116 13.43 1.37 -5.86
CA THR A 116 12.35 0.67 -5.16
C THR A 116 11.98 1.39 -3.88
N PHE A 117 10.79 1.12 -3.33
CA PHE A 117 10.46 1.60 -1.98
C PHE A 117 11.39 1.02 -0.92
N GLY A 118 11.99 -0.15 -1.15
CA GLY A 118 12.97 -0.76 -0.25
C GLY A 118 14.28 0.02 -0.13
N GLU A 119 14.56 0.93 -1.07
CA GLU A 119 15.77 1.77 -1.08
C GLU A 119 15.54 3.16 -0.42
N MET A 120 14.28 3.52 -0.14
CA MET A 120 13.88 4.84 0.36
C MET A 120 13.75 4.85 1.89
N MET A 121 14.08 5.98 2.51
CA MET A 121 13.79 6.20 3.92
C MET A 121 12.28 6.35 4.14
N SER A 122 11.80 5.97 5.33
CA SER A 122 10.38 6.13 5.70
C SER A 122 9.89 7.57 5.52
N ALA A 123 10.72 8.55 5.92
CA ALA A 123 10.41 9.97 5.76
C ALA A 123 10.24 10.38 4.28
N GLU A 124 11.03 9.82 3.36
CA GLU A 124 10.91 10.10 1.92
C GLU A 124 9.63 9.46 1.36
N LYS A 125 9.37 8.20 1.69
CA LYS A 125 8.24 7.41 1.17
C LYS A 125 6.89 7.96 1.64
N HIS A 126 6.81 8.41 2.89
CA HIS A 126 5.56 8.76 3.56
C HIS A 126 5.35 10.28 3.75
N ALA A 127 6.26 11.12 3.25
CA ALA A 127 6.09 12.57 3.31
C ALA A 127 4.80 13.05 2.63
N LEU A 128 4.17 14.05 3.25
CA LEU A 128 3.19 14.91 2.59
C LEU A 128 3.91 16.13 2.03
N PRO A 129 3.84 16.38 0.70
CA PRO A 129 4.48 17.53 0.10
C PRO A 129 3.86 18.84 0.59
N GLY A 130 4.69 19.79 1.04
CA GLY A 130 4.22 21.10 1.52
C GLY A 130 3.70 22.03 0.41
N ASP A 131 4.01 21.73 -0.85
CA ASP A 131 3.53 22.45 -2.04
C ASP A 131 2.17 21.95 -2.53
N GLY A 132 1.56 20.98 -1.84
CA GLY A 132 0.29 20.37 -2.22
C GLY A 132 0.39 19.40 -3.41
N SER A 133 1.59 19.11 -3.91
CA SER A 133 1.80 18.08 -4.92
C SER A 133 1.42 16.69 -4.39
N GLN A 134 1.14 15.76 -5.29
CA GLN A 134 0.66 14.43 -4.90
C GLN A 134 1.72 13.69 -4.09
N ALA A 135 1.34 13.20 -2.92
CA ALA A 135 2.23 12.42 -2.07
C ALA A 135 2.71 11.12 -2.77
N LEU A 136 3.88 10.61 -2.36
CA LEU A 136 4.51 9.50 -3.08
C LEU A 136 3.79 8.16 -2.87
N SER A 137 3.65 7.71 -1.62
CA SER A 137 3.07 6.40 -1.32
C SER A 137 1.53 6.40 -1.31
N HIS A 138 0.93 5.26 -1.66
CA HIS A 138 -0.52 4.99 -1.51
C HIS A 138 -1.08 5.48 -0.18
N ARG A 139 -0.43 5.15 0.95
CA ARG A 139 -0.87 5.59 2.27
C ARG A 139 -0.82 7.11 2.41
N ALA A 140 0.28 7.75 2.03
CA ALA A 140 0.42 9.19 2.11
C ALA A 140 -0.62 9.90 1.22
N ARG A 141 -0.94 9.37 0.03
CA ARG A 141 -2.02 9.88 -0.84
C ARG A 141 -3.39 9.80 -0.17
N ALA A 142 -3.70 8.68 0.50
CA ALA A 142 -4.96 8.52 1.23
C ALA A 142 -5.07 9.53 2.39
N PHE A 143 -4.00 9.73 3.16
CA PHE A 143 -3.97 10.72 4.23
C PHE A 143 -3.99 12.17 3.72
N GLN A 144 -3.37 12.44 2.57
CA GLN A 144 -3.45 13.75 1.91
C GLN A 144 -4.90 14.07 1.51
N ALA A 145 -5.62 13.10 0.96
CA ALA A 145 -7.04 13.25 0.62
C ALA A 145 -7.91 13.47 1.86
N LEU A 146 -7.65 12.72 2.94
CA LEU A 146 -8.32 12.93 4.22
C LEU A 146 -8.09 14.34 4.77
N ALA A 147 -6.83 14.79 4.83
CA ALA A 147 -6.50 16.11 5.37
C ALA A 147 -7.25 17.21 4.61
N LYS A 148 -7.21 17.14 3.27
CA LYS A 148 -7.91 18.09 2.40
C LYS A 148 -9.43 18.10 2.58
N ALA A 149 -10.04 16.97 2.91
CA ALA A 149 -11.49 16.86 3.01
C ALA A 149 -12.03 17.14 4.42
N CYS A 150 -11.23 16.90 5.46
CA CYS A 150 -11.71 16.89 6.84
C CYS A 150 -10.99 17.87 7.77
N LEU A 151 -9.82 18.40 7.40
CA LEU A 151 -8.97 19.21 8.28
C LEU A 151 -8.64 20.61 7.72
N ASP A 152 -8.78 20.78 6.41
CA ASP A 152 -8.66 22.07 5.70
C ASP A 152 -10.04 22.75 5.56
#